data_AF-A0A150XEU3-F1
#
_entry.id   AF-A0A150XEU3-F1
#
_cell.length_a   1.000
_cell.length_b   1.000
_cell.length_c   1.000
_cell.angle_alpha   90.00
_cell.angle_beta   90.00
_cell.angle_gamma   90.00
#
_symmetry.space_group_name_H-M   'P 1'
#
loop_
_entity.id
_entity.type
_entity.pdbx_description
1 polymer ?
#
loop_
_entity_poly.entity_id
_entity_poly.type
_entity_poly.pdbx_seq_one_letter_code
_entity_poly.pdbx_strand_id
1 'polypeptide(L)'
;MITDESNRNLPSRKGVKIGDFAIIHWAANGSLIKAFFNKTWLGFLLLCAKQYVRFSRALSALQMWSTFRYNPGYQTLGLLSIIASIGFQVGLNSTAVLDIFKPFGMFFIPVLICFKSPDQIYDFVWINVESQFLLGYTVLFTCFGVFHLITIWTGGNKSLTKRGESLIMKALSKSIKLDEFVICGLIEPLLFIAIGFAAWKLADDVLFFGFTLFTSLSEFSQQVLDRAYKAERDSIVRA
;
A
#
# COMPACT_ATOMS: atom_id res chain seq x y z
N MET A 1 -11.69 -27.36 -11.61
CA MET A 1 -10.25 -27.07 -11.49
C MET A 1 -9.86 -26.34 -12.77
N ILE A 2 -9.47 -25.06 -12.70
CA ILE A 2 -9.00 -24.33 -13.89
C ILE A 2 -7.55 -24.74 -14.08
N THR A 3 -7.25 -25.47 -15.15
CA THR A 3 -5.89 -25.82 -15.56
C THR A 3 -5.30 -24.70 -16.41
N ASP A 4 -3.97 -24.67 -16.51
CA ASP A 4 -3.20 -23.69 -17.31
C ASP A 4 -3.56 -23.70 -18.82
N GLU A 5 -4.39 -24.65 -19.27
CA GLU A 5 -4.87 -24.82 -20.64
C GLU A 5 -6.21 -24.13 -20.95
N SER A 6 -6.82 -23.42 -19.99
CA SER A 6 -8.08 -22.72 -20.31
C SER A 6 -7.79 -21.49 -21.20
N ASN A 7 -8.07 -21.61 -22.50
CA ASN A 7 -8.00 -20.55 -23.54
C ASN A 7 -8.93 -19.34 -23.29
N ARG A 8 -9.44 -19.15 -22.07
CA ARG A 8 -10.25 -17.99 -21.72
C ARG A 8 -9.31 -16.83 -21.39
N ASN A 9 -9.35 -15.77 -22.20
CA ASN A 9 -8.70 -14.49 -21.91
C ASN A 9 -9.35 -13.87 -20.67
N LEU A 10 -8.91 -14.29 -19.49
CA LEU A 10 -9.32 -13.68 -18.23
C LEU A 10 -8.72 -12.26 -18.19
N PRO A 11 -9.55 -11.21 -18.04
CA PRO A 11 -9.02 -9.86 -17.94
C PRO A 11 -8.05 -9.80 -16.75
N SER A 12 -6.89 -9.18 -16.91
CA SER A 12 -5.96 -9.03 -15.79
C SER A 12 -6.54 -8.06 -14.74
N ARG A 13 -6.24 -8.31 -13.45
CA ARG A 13 -6.71 -7.48 -12.33
C ARG A 13 -6.42 -6.01 -12.60
N LYS A 14 -7.46 -5.16 -12.56
CA LYS A 14 -7.35 -3.69 -12.74
C LYS A 14 -6.67 -2.97 -11.56
N GLY A 15 -6.29 -3.69 -10.51
CA GLY A 15 -5.57 -3.18 -9.35
C GLY A 15 -4.13 -2.82 -9.69
N VAL A 16 -3.58 -1.79 -9.03
CA VAL A 16 -2.18 -1.39 -9.24
C VAL A 16 -1.28 -2.48 -8.68
N LYS A 17 -0.41 -3.01 -9.53
CA LYS A 17 0.68 -3.88 -9.13
C LYS A 17 1.83 -2.99 -8.66
N ILE A 18 2.22 -3.12 -7.40
CA ILE A 18 3.26 -2.30 -6.76
C ILE A 18 4.52 -3.10 -6.44
N GLY A 19 4.62 -4.35 -6.88
CA GLY A 19 5.89 -5.09 -6.82
C GLY A 19 6.93 -4.50 -7.77
N ASP A 20 8.22 -4.64 -7.42
CA ASP A 20 9.33 -3.98 -8.13
C ASP A 20 9.33 -4.29 -9.63
N PHE A 21 9.20 -5.56 -10.00
CA PHE A 21 9.11 -5.96 -11.40
C PHE A 21 7.90 -5.37 -12.12
N ALA A 22 6.78 -5.17 -11.43
CA ALA A 22 5.60 -4.56 -12.04
C ALA A 22 5.79 -3.05 -12.24
N ILE A 23 6.42 -2.37 -11.29
CA ILE A 23 6.79 -0.95 -11.40
C ILE A 23 7.79 -0.76 -12.54
N ILE A 24 8.86 -1.56 -12.58
CA ILE A 24 9.90 -1.49 -13.62
C ILE A 24 9.32 -1.84 -14.99
N HIS A 25 8.55 -2.93 -15.10
CA HIS A 25 7.92 -3.32 -16.36
C HIS A 25 6.96 -2.24 -16.86
N TRP A 26 6.17 -1.63 -15.97
CA TRP A 26 5.30 -0.54 -16.35
C TRP A 26 6.05 0.74 -16.73
N ALA A 27 7.20 1.02 -16.11
CA ALA A 27 8.06 2.13 -16.52
C ALA A 27 8.68 1.89 -17.91
N ALA A 28 9.23 0.69 -18.14
CA ALA A 28 9.91 0.33 -19.38
C ALA A 28 8.97 0.18 -20.59
N ASN A 29 7.80 -0.46 -20.39
CA ASN A 29 6.83 -0.73 -21.45
C ASN A 29 5.65 0.26 -21.44
N GLY A 30 5.77 1.33 -20.67
CA GLY A 30 4.66 2.14 -20.21
C GLY A 30 3.89 2.88 -21.27
N SER A 31 2.56 2.85 -21.10
CA SER A 31 1.64 3.82 -21.68
C SER A 31 2.04 5.27 -21.39
N LEU A 32 2.88 5.52 -20.37
CA LEU A 32 3.24 6.86 -19.91
C LEU A 32 4.31 7.52 -20.80
N ILE A 33 5.34 6.78 -21.21
CA ILE A 33 6.32 7.26 -22.20
C ILE A 33 5.61 7.47 -23.54
N LYS A 34 4.80 6.50 -23.99
CA LYS A 34 3.98 6.65 -25.21
C LYS A 34 3.00 7.82 -25.10
N ALA A 35 2.39 8.05 -23.94
CA ALA A 35 1.47 9.16 -23.71
C ALA A 35 2.18 10.52 -23.70
N PHE A 36 3.41 10.59 -23.20
CA PHE A 36 4.19 11.83 -23.20
C PHE A 36 4.41 12.35 -24.61
N PHE A 37 4.70 11.46 -25.56
CA PHE A 37 4.92 11.83 -26.96
C PHE A 37 3.63 11.92 -27.79
N ASN A 38 2.60 11.12 -27.47
CA ASN A 38 1.43 10.95 -28.35
C ASN A 38 0.11 11.56 -27.83
N LYS A 39 0.07 12.14 -26.62
CA LYS A 39 -1.13 12.81 -26.09
C LYS A 39 -0.93 14.32 -25.99
N THR A 40 -2.03 15.06 -25.98
CA THR A 40 -2.03 16.47 -25.57
C THR A 40 -1.53 16.61 -24.13
N TRP A 41 -0.94 17.76 -23.80
CA TRP A 41 -0.43 18.04 -22.45
C TRP A 41 -1.50 17.80 -21.38
N LEU A 42 -2.74 18.27 -21.59
CA LEU A 42 -3.85 18.00 -20.69
C LEU A 42 -4.15 16.50 -20.55
N GLY A 43 -4.17 15.76 -21.66
CA GLY A 43 -4.38 14.31 -21.65
C GLY A 43 -3.28 13.54 -20.93
N PHE A 44 -2.04 14.02 -21.00
CA PHE A 44 -0.91 13.48 -20.25
C PHE A 44 -1.03 13.79 -18.74
N LEU A 45 -1.34 15.04 -18.37
CA LEU A 45 -1.55 15.43 -16.97
C LEU A 45 -2.67 14.63 -16.29
N LEU A 46 -3.80 14.45 -16.97
CA LEU A 46 -4.90 13.63 -16.46
C LEU A 46 -4.49 12.17 -16.27
N LEU A 47 -3.63 11.62 -17.15
CA LEU A 47 -3.09 10.28 -16.98
C LEU A 47 -2.17 10.20 -15.76
N CYS A 48 -1.27 11.17 -15.59
CA CYS A 48 -0.38 11.26 -14.43
C CYS A 48 -1.17 11.37 -13.13
N ALA A 49 -2.16 12.25 -13.05
CA ALA A 49 -3.03 12.42 -11.88
C ALA A 49 -3.78 11.12 -11.55
N LYS A 50 -4.34 10.45 -12.56
CA LYS A 50 -5.02 9.16 -12.38
C LYS A 50 -4.08 8.09 -11.83
N GLN A 51 -2.83 8.02 -12.32
CA GLN A 51 -1.87 7.03 -11.83
C GLN A 51 -1.33 7.37 -10.45
N TYR A 52 -1.12 8.65 -10.16
CA TYR A 52 -0.80 9.14 -8.81
C TYR A 52 -1.84 8.68 -7.81
N VAL A 53 -3.12 8.99 -8.02
CA VAL A 53 -4.22 8.59 -7.11
C VAL A 53 -4.27 7.08 -6.90
N ARG A 54 -4.11 6.32 -7.99
CA ARG A 54 -4.11 4.85 -7.95
C ARG A 54 -2.92 4.29 -7.15
N PHE A 55 -1.74 4.85 -7.34
CA PHE A 55 -0.51 4.46 -6.64
C PHE A 55 -0.57 4.86 -5.17
N SER A 56 -0.95 6.10 -4.85
CA SER A 56 -1.16 6.57 -3.47
C SER A 56 -2.13 5.67 -2.72
N ARG A 57 -3.30 5.37 -3.30
CA ARG A 57 -4.27 4.45 -2.68
C ARG A 57 -3.68 3.06 -2.44
N ALA A 58 -2.87 2.55 -3.37
CA ALA A 58 -2.22 1.24 -3.21
C ALA A 58 -1.16 1.26 -2.09
N LEU A 59 -0.37 2.32 -1.99
CA LEU A 59 0.61 2.50 -0.91
C LEU A 59 -0.05 2.74 0.44
N SER A 60 -1.12 3.53 0.51
CA SER A 60 -1.85 3.76 1.77
C SER A 60 -2.52 2.48 2.26
N ALA A 61 -3.08 1.68 1.35
CA ALA A 61 -3.55 0.34 1.67
C ALA A 61 -2.42 -0.57 2.16
N LEU A 62 -1.27 -0.57 1.46
CA LEU A 62 -0.05 -1.30 1.84
C LEU A 62 0.40 -1.01 3.27
N GLN A 63 0.39 0.26 3.65
CA GLN A 63 0.79 0.69 4.99
C GLN A 63 -0.04 0.05 6.07
N MET A 64 -1.35 -0.06 5.88
CA MET A 64 -2.23 -0.75 6.82
C MET A 64 -2.04 -2.27 6.73
N TRP A 65 -2.26 -2.89 5.56
CA TRP A 65 -2.36 -4.35 5.53
C TRP A 65 -1.03 -5.05 5.85
N SER A 66 0.11 -4.39 5.65
CA SER A 66 1.43 -4.97 5.93
C SER A 66 1.61 -5.37 7.41
N THR A 67 0.96 -4.68 8.34
CA THR A 67 1.07 -4.98 9.78
C THR A 67 0.06 -6.01 10.27
N PHE A 68 -1.04 -6.23 9.53
CA PHE A 68 -2.09 -7.20 9.87
C PHE A 68 -1.96 -8.55 9.16
N ARG A 69 -1.10 -8.64 8.14
CA ARG A 69 -1.04 -9.80 7.24
C ARG A 69 0.37 -10.34 7.08
N TYR A 70 0.47 -11.61 6.67
CA TYR A 70 1.72 -12.29 6.37
C TYR A 70 1.70 -12.96 4.99
N ASN A 71 2.86 -13.35 4.47
CA ASN A 71 2.99 -14.08 3.19
C ASN A 71 2.38 -13.38 1.95
N PRO A 72 2.75 -12.11 1.66
CA PRO A 72 2.29 -11.39 0.49
C PRO A 72 2.88 -11.94 -0.81
N GLY A 73 2.17 -11.68 -1.91
CA GLY A 73 2.58 -12.04 -3.26
C GLY A 73 3.54 -11.02 -3.88
N TYR A 74 4.45 -11.48 -4.73
CA TYR A 74 5.56 -10.68 -5.26
C TYR A 74 5.17 -9.51 -6.19
N GLN A 75 3.95 -9.45 -6.73
CA GLN A 75 3.48 -8.27 -7.49
C GLN A 75 2.69 -7.27 -6.63
N THR A 76 2.47 -7.57 -5.36
CA THR A 76 1.68 -6.75 -4.43
C THR A 76 2.54 -5.98 -3.42
N LEU A 77 3.83 -6.32 -3.33
CA LEU A 77 4.82 -5.69 -2.47
C LEU A 77 6.19 -5.83 -3.12
N GLY A 78 7.03 -4.80 -2.96
CA GLY A 78 8.41 -4.74 -3.43
C GLY A 78 9.21 -3.72 -2.63
N LEU A 79 10.54 -3.74 -2.78
CA LEU A 79 11.44 -2.83 -2.10
C LEU A 79 11.10 -1.37 -2.40
N LEU A 80 10.80 -1.05 -3.65
CA LEU A 80 10.41 0.30 -4.07
C LEU A 80 9.13 0.77 -3.39
N SER A 81 8.14 -0.12 -3.25
CA SER A 81 6.89 0.21 -2.55
C SER A 81 7.08 0.44 -1.05
N ILE A 82 8.01 -0.28 -0.42
CA ILE A 82 8.35 -0.09 0.99
C ILE A 82 9.10 1.23 1.18
N ILE A 83 10.12 1.50 0.36
CA ILE A 83 10.87 2.77 0.40
C ILE A 83 9.92 3.95 0.18
N ALA A 84 9.03 3.88 -0.81
CA ALA A 84 8.03 4.91 -1.06
C ALA A 84 7.06 5.07 0.13
N SER A 85 6.65 3.98 0.78
CA SER A 85 5.77 4.03 1.96
C SER A 85 6.45 4.60 3.20
N ILE A 86 7.74 4.32 3.40
CA ILE A 86 8.55 4.92 4.46
C ILE A 86 8.73 6.41 4.17
N GLY A 87 9.07 6.78 2.93
CA GLY A 87 9.19 8.17 2.51
C GLY A 87 7.88 8.95 2.68
N PHE A 88 6.73 8.32 2.43
CA PHE A 88 5.42 8.90 2.75
C PHE A 88 5.23 9.13 4.24
N GLN A 89 5.47 8.13 5.10
CA GLN A 89 5.27 8.24 6.54
C GLN A 89 6.20 9.26 7.18
N VAL A 90 7.50 9.23 6.83
CA VAL A 90 8.48 10.21 7.31
C VAL A 90 8.13 11.61 6.80
N GLY A 91 7.79 11.75 5.52
CA GLY A 91 7.38 13.04 4.96
C GLY A 91 6.11 13.60 5.59
N LEU A 92 5.12 12.74 5.87
CA LEU A 92 3.88 13.11 6.55
C LEU A 92 4.13 13.52 8.01
N ASN A 93 5.07 12.84 8.70
CA ASN A 93 5.35 13.06 10.11
C ASN A 93 6.34 14.20 10.39
N SER A 94 7.03 14.71 9.36
CA SER A 94 8.09 15.70 9.58
C SER A 94 7.56 17.13 9.63
N THR A 95 7.96 17.88 10.66
CA THR A 95 7.67 19.33 10.78
C THR A 95 8.44 20.16 9.76
N ALA A 96 9.48 19.60 9.15
CA ALA A 96 10.29 20.27 8.14
C ALA A 96 9.66 20.24 6.73
N VAL A 97 8.62 19.42 6.52
CA VAL A 97 7.91 19.32 5.25
C VAL A 97 6.63 20.14 5.33
N LEU A 98 6.50 21.17 4.47
CA LEU A 98 5.27 21.96 4.37
C LEU A 98 4.09 21.03 4.02
N ASP A 99 2.93 21.29 4.62
CA ASP A 99 1.73 20.43 4.50
C ASP A 99 1.34 20.12 3.05
N ILE A 100 1.47 21.09 2.15
CA ILE A 100 1.16 20.92 0.72
C ILE A 100 2.06 19.89 0.02
N PHE A 101 3.27 19.66 0.53
CA PHE A 101 4.22 18.70 -0.02
C PHE A 101 4.13 17.32 0.62
N LYS A 102 3.54 17.17 1.82
CA LYS A 102 3.39 15.87 2.51
C LYS A 102 2.81 14.75 1.61
N PRO A 103 1.76 14.98 0.78
CA PRO A 103 1.23 13.93 -0.11
C PRO A 103 2.24 13.39 -1.14
N PHE A 104 3.24 14.18 -1.50
CA PHE A 104 4.27 13.82 -2.48
C PHE A 104 5.53 13.21 -1.82
N GLY A 105 5.56 13.09 -0.49
CA GLY A 105 6.71 12.60 0.29
C GLY A 105 7.26 11.26 -0.22
N MET A 106 6.37 10.37 -0.68
CA MET A 106 6.75 9.08 -1.26
C MET A 106 7.72 9.14 -2.45
N PHE A 107 7.79 10.26 -3.17
CA PHE A 107 8.67 10.42 -4.32
C PHE A 107 9.97 11.15 -3.98
N PHE A 108 9.89 12.25 -3.22
CA PHE A 108 11.05 13.10 -3.00
C PHE A 108 11.82 12.73 -1.74
N ILE A 109 11.20 12.21 -0.68
CA ILE A 109 11.92 11.88 0.57
C ILE A 109 12.99 10.81 0.36
N PRO A 110 12.74 9.69 -0.36
CA PRO A 110 13.78 8.70 -0.63
C PRO A 110 15.00 9.29 -1.33
N VAL A 111 14.78 10.27 -2.22
CA VAL A 111 15.83 10.95 -2.98
C VAL A 111 16.53 12.00 -2.11
N LEU A 112 15.78 12.76 -1.32
CA LEU A 112 16.28 13.84 -0.47
C LEU A 112 17.31 13.33 0.55
N ILE A 113 17.07 12.14 1.12
CA ILE A 113 17.96 11.51 2.10
C ILE A 113 19.37 11.28 1.51
N CYS A 114 19.49 11.03 0.20
CA CYS A 114 20.80 10.86 -0.45
C CYS A 114 21.65 12.13 -0.52
N PHE A 115 21.07 13.31 -0.23
CA PHE A 115 21.75 14.61 -0.32
C PHE A 115 21.92 15.29 1.05
N LYS A 116 21.67 14.58 2.15
CA LYS A 116 21.72 15.12 3.52
C LYS A 116 22.83 14.42 4.32
N SER A 117 23.41 15.13 5.29
CA SER A 117 24.36 14.51 6.22
C SER A 117 23.62 13.54 7.17
N PRO A 118 24.30 12.55 7.77
CA PRO A 118 23.69 11.62 8.72
C PRO A 118 22.93 12.32 9.86
N ASP A 119 23.51 13.38 10.43
CA ASP A 119 22.87 14.14 11.52
C ASP A 119 21.58 14.82 11.05
N GLN A 120 21.58 15.39 9.85
CA GLN A 120 20.38 16.00 9.26
C GLN A 120 19.29 14.96 8.98
N ILE A 121 19.68 13.75 8.57
CA ILE A 121 18.73 12.64 8.38
C ILE A 121 18.15 12.21 9.73
N TYR A 122 19.00 12.10 10.75
CA TYR A 122 18.58 11.73 12.10
C TYR A 122 17.56 12.74 12.65
N ASP A 123 17.88 14.03 12.57
CA ASP A 123 16.99 15.09 13.01
C ASP A 123 15.66 15.09 12.24
N PHE A 124 15.73 14.86 10.92
CA PHE A 124 14.55 14.81 10.06
C PHE A 124 13.61 13.65 10.37
N VAL A 125 14.16 12.47 10.68
CA VAL A 125 13.38 11.25 10.89
C VAL A 125 12.90 11.09 12.35
N TRP A 126 13.73 11.48 13.32
CA TRP A 126 13.53 11.12 14.74
C TRP A 126 13.24 12.31 15.66
N ILE A 127 13.73 13.50 15.34
CA ILE A 127 13.64 14.65 16.24
C ILE A 127 12.50 15.60 15.82
N ASN A 128 12.48 15.99 14.54
CA ASN A 128 11.55 16.96 13.99
C ASN A 128 10.25 16.29 13.54
N VAL A 129 9.55 15.66 14.51
CA VAL A 129 8.35 14.86 14.26
C VAL A 129 7.08 15.46 14.88
N GLU A 130 5.97 15.33 14.17
CA GLU A 130 4.63 15.80 14.60
C GLU A 130 3.90 14.78 15.47
N SER A 131 4.09 13.48 15.20
CA SER A 131 3.40 12.38 15.87
C SER A 131 4.37 11.28 16.29
N GLN A 132 4.42 11.03 17.61
CA GLN A 132 5.19 9.93 18.19
C GLN A 132 4.55 8.57 17.88
N PHE A 133 3.21 8.50 17.79
CA PHE A 133 2.53 7.27 17.41
C PHE A 133 2.80 6.90 15.94
N LEU A 134 2.81 7.89 15.03
CA LEU A 134 3.15 7.67 13.63
C LEU A 134 4.62 7.27 13.46
N LEU A 135 5.53 7.84 14.25
CA LEU A 135 6.93 7.40 14.28
C LEU A 135 7.04 5.93 14.72
N GLY A 136 6.40 5.55 15.83
CA GLY A 136 6.36 4.16 16.29
C GLY A 136 5.74 3.22 15.25
N TYR A 137 4.67 3.66 14.58
CA TYR A 137 4.05 2.92 13.49
C TYR A 137 4.98 2.78 12.28
N THR A 138 5.77 3.80 11.96
CA THR A 138 6.74 3.77 10.86
C THR A 138 7.80 2.69 11.11
N VAL A 139 8.28 2.58 12.35
CA VAL A 139 9.20 1.50 12.75
C VAL A 139 8.53 0.14 12.62
N LEU A 140 7.30 -0.01 13.13
CA LEU A 140 6.53 -1.25 13.04
C LEU A 140 6.31 -1.68 11.58
N PHE A 141 5.83 -0.76 10.73
CA PHE A 141 5.63 -0.98 9.30
C PHE A 141 6.95 -1.39 8.62
N THR A 142 8.07 -0.74 8.94
CA THR A 142 9.37 -1.06 8.37
C THR A 142 9.80 -2.49 8.73
N CYS A 143 9.64 -2.90 9.99
CA CYS A 143 9.93 -4.27 10.43
C CYS A 143 9.09 -5.31 9.67
N PHE A 144 7.78 -5.09 9.54
CA PHE A 144 6.90 -5.97 8.77
C PHE A 144 7.25 -5.96 7.28
N GLY A 145 7.56 -4.79 6.71
CA GLY A 145 7.98 -4.64 5.32
C GLY A 145 9.24 -5.45 5.01
N VAL A 146 10.27 -5.36 5.87
CA VAL A 146 11.50 -6.15 5.74
C VAL A 146 11.20 -7.65 5.86
N PHE A 147 10.38 -8.06 6.83
CA PHE A 147 9.95 -9.45 6.97
C PHE A 147 9.24 -9.97 5.70
N HIS A 148 8.35 -9.17 5.11
CA HIS A 148 7.68 -9.51 3.86
C HIS A 148 8.65 -9.63 2.69
N LEU A 149 9.63 -8.73 2.56
CA LEU A 149 10.66 -8.81 1.53
C LEU A 149 11.50 -10.08 1.66
N ILE A 150 11.95 -10.40 2.86
CA ILE A 150 12.69 -11.64 3.14
C ILE A 150 11.84 -12.86 2.72
N THR A 151 10.56 -12.86 3.07
CA THR A 151 9.63 -13.95 2.70
C THR A 151 9.50 -14.08 1.18
N ILE A 152 9.41 -12.96 0.44
CA ILE A 152 9.36 -12.97 -1.02
C ILE A 152 10.68 -13.47 -1.62
N TRP A 153 11.82 -12.97 -1.15
CA TRP A 153 13.14 -13.30 -1.68
C TRP A 153 13.59 -14.73 -1.38
N THR A 154 13.12 -15.32 -0.28
CA THR A 154 13.36 -16.73 0.07
C THR A 154 12.39 -17.70 -0.58
N GLY A 155 11.52 -17.23 -1.49
CA GLY A 155 10.65 -18.07 -2.29
C GLY A 155 9.31 -18.40 -1.64
N GLY A 156 8.77 -17.49 -0.83
CA GLY A 156 7.44 -17.59 -0.22
C GLY A 156 6.29 -17.57 -1.24
N ASN A 157 5.24 -16.79 -0.99
CA ASN A 157 4.03 -16.85 -1.82
C ASN A 157 4.29 -16.54 -3.32
N LYS A 158 4.13 -17.55 -4.17
CA LYS A 158 4.22 -17.40 -5.64
C LYS A 158 2.97 -16.77 -6.25
N SER A 159 1.92 -16.50 -5.46
CA SER A 159 0.73 -15.84 -5.97
C SER A 159 1.04 -14.44 -6.49
N LEU A 160 0.60 -14.16 -7.72
CA LEU A 160 0.80 -12.86 -8.35
C LEU A 160 0.01 -11.74 -7.66
N THR A 161 -1.10 -12.06 -6.99
CA THR A 161 -2.13 -11.06 -6.65
C THR A 161 -2.53 -11.02 -5.19
N LYS A 162 -2.03 -11.96 -4.37
CA LYS A 162 -2.41 -12.08 -2.96
C LYS A 162 -1.74 -10.99 -2.13
N ARG A 163 -2.53 -10.18 -1.41
CA ARG A 163 -2.07 -9.09 -0.52
C ARG A 163 -1.79 -9.57 0.90
N GLY A 164 -1.29 -10.80 1.03
CA GLY A 164 -1.07 -11.49 2.31
C GLY A 164 -2.29 -12.26 2.83
N GLU A 165 -2.06 -13.02 3.90
CA GLU A 165 -3.03 -13.74 4.70
C GLU A 165 -3.25 -12.98 6.01
N SER A 166 -4.52 -12.71 6.36
CA SER A 166 -4.87 -12.05 7.61
C SER A 166 -4.49 -12.90 8.83
N LEU A 167 -3.75 -12.30 9.76
CA LEU A 167 -3.42 -12.92 11.04
C LEU A 167 -4.68 -13.12 11.89
N ILE A 168 -5.61 -12.16 11.86
CA ILE A 168 -6.90 -12.24 12.55
C ILE A 168 -7.74 -13.37 11.98
N MET A 169 -7.85 -13.45 10.65
CA MET A 169 -8.59 -14.53 10.00
C MET A 169 -8.00 -15.89 10.36
N LYS A 170 -6.67 -16.04 10.33
CA LYS A 170 -5.99 -17.30 10.71
C LYS A 170 -6.26 -17.69 12.16
N ALA A 171 -6.28 -16.72 13.08
CA ALA A 171 -6.56 -16.97 14.48
C ALA A 171 -8.00 -17.45 14.69
N LEU A 172 -8.97 -16.79 14.03
CA LEU A 172 -10.39 -17.06 14.22
C LEU A 172 -10.95 -18.20 13.36
N SER A 173 -10.28 -18.55 12.25
CA SER A 173 -10.74 -19.59 11.33
C SER A 173 -10.79 -20.98 11.94
N LYS A 174 -10.14 -21.19 13.09
CA LYS A 174 -10.21 -22.44 13.85
C LYS A 174 -11.58 -22.65 14.51
N SER A 175 -12.32 -21.57 14.76
CA SER A 175 -13.57 -21.61 15.51
C SER A 175 -14.79 -21.28 14.66
N ILE A 176 -14.63 -20.44 13.64
CA ILE A 176 -15.75 -19.92 12.85
C ILE A 176 -15.35 -19.85 11.36
N LYS A 177 -16.29 -20.21 10.46
CA LYS A 177 -16.13 -19.93 9.02
C LYS A 177 -16.27 -18.43 8.80
N LEU A 178 -15.18 -17.79 8.37
CA LEU A 178 -15.13 -16.35 8.16
C LEU A 178 -14.97 -16.00 6.68
N ASP A 179 -15.64 -14.94 6.28
CA ASP A 179 -15.48 -14.34 4.96
C ASP A 179 -14.27 -13.40 4.95
N GLU A 180 -13.40 -13.56 3.94
CA GLU A 180 -12.17 -12.77 3.79
C GLU A 180 -12.49 -11.27 3.71
N PHE A 181 -13.56 -10.89 3.02
CA PHE A 181 -13.93 -9.48 2.89
C PHE A 181 -14.44 -8.89 4.22
N VAL A 182 -15.18 -9.66 5.03
CA VAL A 182 -15.59 -9.21 6.37
C VAL A 182 -14.36 -8.93 7.25
N ILE A 183 -13.38 -9.84 7.28
CA ILE A 183 -12.21 -9.65 8.13
C ILE A 183 -11.28 -8.56 7.57
N CYS A 184 -10.82 -8.73 6.33
CA CYS A 184 -9.80 -7.88 5.72
C CYS A 184 -10.35 -6.52 5.27
N GLY A 185 -11.64 -6.44 4.95
CA GLY A 185 -12.30 -5.24 4.46
C GLY A 185 -13.04 -4.45 5.52
N LEU A 186 -13.52 -5.06 6.60
CA LEU A 186 -14.27 -4.35 7.63
C LEU A 186 -13.58 -4.39 8.99
N ILE A 187 -13.31 -5.58 9.52
CA ILE A 187 -12.79 -5.73 10.89
C ILE A 187 -11.39 -5.15 11.04
N GLU A 188 -10.44 -5.52 10.17
CA GLU A 188 -9.08 -4.98 10.20
C GLU A 188 -9.09 -3.44 10.08
N PRO A 189 -9.77 -2.81 9.09
CA PRO A 189 -9.84 -1.36 8.99
C PRO A 189 -10.46 -0.68 10.21
N LEU A 190 -11.55 -1.23 10.75
CA LEU A 190 -12.21 -0.67 11.93
C LEU A 190 -11.32 -0.75 13.18
N LEU A 191 -10.60 -1.87 13.37
CA LEU A 191 -9.64 -2.01 14.45
C LEU A 191 -8.50 -0.97 14.32
N PHE A 192 -8.00 -0.74 13.11
CA PHE A 192 -6.93 0.22 12.89
C PHE A 192 -7.38 1.67 13.12
N ILE A 193 -8.61 2.01 12.69
CA ILE A 193 -9.25 3.30 13.02
C ILE A 193 -9.42 3.44 14.54
N ALA A 194 -9.85 2.38 15.24
CA ALA A 194 -10.04 2.44 16.69
C ALA A 194 -8.71 2.70 17.44
N ILE A 195 -7.59 2.12 16.97
CA ILE A 195 -6.26 2.40 17.50
C ILE A 195 -5.90 3.88 17.32
N GLY A 196 -6.10 4.44 16.12
CA GLY A 196 -5.84 5.87 15.88
C GLY A 196 -6.78 6.79 16.67
N PHE A 197 -8.04 6.42 16.82
CA PHE A 197 -9.00 7.17 17.61
C PHE A 197 -8.63 7.19 19.09
N ALA A 198 -8.14 6.07 19.62
CA ALA A 198 -7.61 6.00 20.98
C ALA A 198 -6.39 6.91 21.16
N ALA A 199 -5.45 6.93 20.21
CA ALA A 199 -4.30 7.84 20.25
C ALA A 199 -4.74 9.32 20.25
N TRP A 200 -5.73 9.68 19.44
CA TRP A 200 -6.30 11.03 19.47
C TRP A 200 -6.94 11.35 20.83
N LYS A 201 -7.77 10.46 21.38
CA LYS A 201 -8.47 10.74 22.65
C LYS A 201 -7.57 10.72 23.88
N LEU A 202 -6.51 9.92 23.88
CA LEU A 202 -5.65 9.73 25.04
C LEU A 202 -4.39 10.60 25.01
N ALA A 203 -3.95 11.04 23.83
CA ALA A 203 -2.69 11.76 23.65
C ALA A 203 -2.77 12.95 22.67
N ASP A 204 -3.98 13.33 22.24
CA ASP A 204 -4.25 14.41 21.28
C ASP A 204 -3.54 14.26 19.92
N ASP A 205 -3.20 13.02 19.53
CA ASP A 205 -2.51 12.74 18.28
C ASP A 205 -3.48 12.67 17.09
N VAL A 206 -3.89 13.85 16.60
CA VAL A 206 -4.79 14.00 15.46
C VAL A 206 -4.16 13.50 14.16
N LEU A 207 -2.85 13.67 13.99
CA LEU A 207 -2.14 13.26 12.78
C LEU A 207 -2.19 11.75 12.61
N PHE A 208 -1.90 10.99 13.67
CA PHE A 208 -1.97 9.53 13.63
C PHE A 208 -3.41 9.03 13.43
N PHE A 209 -4.41 9.69 14.01
CA PHE A 209 -5.81 9.38 13.72
C PHE A 209 -6.16 9.61 12.25
N GLY A 210 -5.79 10.76 11.67
CA GLY A 210 -6.01 11.04 10.25
C GLY A 210 -5.32 10.02 9.34
N PHE A 211 -4.09 9.62 9.70
CA PHE A 211 -3.33 8.59 9.02
C PHE A 211 -4.03 7.22 9.02
N THR A 212 -4.42 6.73 10.19
CA THR A 212 -5.10 5.42 10.34
C THR A 212 -6.44 5.40 9.61
N LEU A 213 -7.20 6.50 9.66
CA LEU A 213 -8.45 6.65 8.91
C LEU A 213 -8.22 6.58 7.40
N PHE A 214 -7.28 7.36 6.87
CA PHE A 214 -7.01 7.43 5.44
C PHE A 214 -6.49 6.10 4.86
N THR A 215 -5.57 5.44 5.56
CA THR A 215 -5.02 4.14 5.17
C THR A 215 -6.08 3.03 5.25
N SER A 216 -6.94 3.05 6.27
CA SER A 216 -8.07 2.14 6.43
C SER A 216 -9.12 2.28 5.32
N LEU A 217 -9.49 3.51 4.97
CA LEU A 217 -10.39 3.78 3.84
C LEU A 217 -9.78 3.35 2.51
N SER A 218 -8.47 3.54 2.36
CA SER A 218 -7.74 3.08 1.17
C SER A 218 -7.75 1.55 1.06
N GLU A 219 -7.53 0.83 2.16
CA GLU A 219 -7.61 -0.64 2.17
C GLU A 219 -9.03 -1.15 1.91
N PHE A 220 -10.04 -0.56 2.56
CA PHE A 220 -11.44 -0.89 2.30
C PHE A 220 -11.81 -0.70 0.83
N SER A 221 -11.42 0.44 0.23
CA SER A 221 -11.62 0.71 -1.19
C SER A 221 -10.97 -0.36 -2.08
N GLN A 222 -9.75 -0.81 -1.74
CA GLN A 222 -9.08 -1.88 -2.48
C GLN A 222 -9.79 -3.23 -2.32
N GLN A 223 -10.31 -3.55 -1.12
CA GLN A 223 -11.09 -4.78 -0.89
C GLN A 223 -12.40 -4.79 -1.66
N VAL A 224 -13.11 -3.65 -1.75
CA VAL A 224 -14.32 -3.51 -2.58
C VAL A 224 -14.00 -3.76 -4.05
N LEU A 225 -12.92 -3.17 -4.56
CA LEU A 225 -12.48 -3.37 -5.95
C LEU A 225 -12.09 -4.83 -6.22
N ASP A 226 -11.41 -5.48 -5.29
CA ASP A 226 -11.04 -6.89 -5.41
C ASP A 226 -12.25 -7.80 -5.42
N ARG A 227 -13.25 -7.51 -4.57
CA ARG A 227 -14.50 -8.27 -4.54
C ARG A 227 -15.30 -8.09 -5.83
N ALA A 228 -15.40 -6.85 -6.33
CA ALA A 228 -16.07 -6.57 -7.60
C ALA A 228 -15.39 -7.31 -8.76
N TYR A 229 -14.06 -7.31 -8.80
CA TYR A 229 -13.29 -8.03 -9.82
C TYR A 229 -13.44 -9.56 -9.72
N LYS A 230 -13.43 -10.14 -8.49
CA LYS A 230 -13.71 -11.57 -8.28
C LYS A 230 -15.10 -11.94 -8.82
N ALA A 231 -16.12 -11.13 -8.52
CA ALA A 231 -17.48 -11.36 -9.00
C ALA A 231 -17.61 -11.26 -10.54
N GLU A 232 -16.97 -10.27 -11.17
CA GLU A 232 -16.92 -10.13 -12.63
C GLU A 232 -16.26 -11.38 -13.26
N ARG A 233 -15.11 -11.80 -12.74
CA ARG A 233 -14.42 -13.00 -13.21
C ARG A 233 -15.29 -14.26 -13.08
N ASP A 234 -15.93 -14.45 -11.94
CA ASP A 234 -16.78 -15.63 -11.71
C ASP A 234 -17.98 -15.65 -12.65
N SER A 235 -18.53 -14.48 -13.00
CA SER A 235 -19.62 -14.39 -13.99
C SER A 235 -19.16 -14.83 -15.38
N ILE A 236 -17.94 -14.47 -15.81
CA ILE A 236 -17.34 -14.87 -17.10
C ILE A 236 -16.99 -16.36 -17.10
N VAL A 237 -16.62 -16.93 -15.96
CA VAL A 237 -16.30 -18.37 -15.85
C VAL A 237 -17.57 -19.23 -15.88
N ARG A 238 -18.70 -18.71 -15.37
CA ARG A 238 -19.99 -19.40 -15.37
C ARG A 238 -20.75 -19.28 -16.69
N ALA A 239 -20.50 -18.23 -17.46
CA ALA A 239 -20.94 -18.10 -18.85
C ALA A 239 -20.16 -19.05 -19.79
#